data_AF-A0A9E8MWA3-F1
#
_entry.id   AF-A0A9E8MWA3-F1
#
_cell.length_a   1.000
_cell.length_b   1.000
_cell.length_c   1.000
_cell.angle_alpha   90.00
_cell.angle_beta   90.00
_cell.angle_gamma   90.00
#
_symmetry.space_group_name_H-M   'P 1'
#
loop_
_entity.id
_entity.type
_entity.pdbx_description
1 polymer ?
#
loop_
_entity_poly.entity_id
_entity_poly.type
_entity_poly.pdbx_seq_one_letter_code
_entity_poly.pdbx_strand_id
1 'polypeptide(L)'
;MVHLLLFAVEIIEPDIVLTKIVEDDMGNNVGNQTVGLGQALNYVIGFQNTGNEDAVNFTIRDILPVNIVFNYPADLVLPPGVTVASYDPATREIILSIADYLVEQGDPVYEIRIETDVVVSCSLLVDICSNTINNQAFATYGSALDPSFIISDDPSYSTNTGCLIIPQATNFLADLDDCVFTQNEILCGASLDITAGSGYDSYSWSTSPSGTPVIGTTQTITVTSPGTYYAFNTALAPCQSIEQEFIVSNFGNTVNNPVIPYADEVVTCPNDGKQLPNIYLCGANDSTFIETGISDASSIIWEQLDESSCTAVVNSDCANEDNTCVRNQVGTGADFPPIPQANFV
;
A
#
# COMPACT_ATOMS: atom_id res chain seq x y z
N MET A 1 -50.03 -41.60 40.92
CA MET A 1 -48.89 -40.66 40.90
C MET A 1 -48.03 -41.05 39.70
N VAL A 2 -48.25 -40.39 38.56
CA VAL A 2 -47.46 -40.63 37.34
C VAL A 2 -46.12 -39.93 37.54
N HIS A 3 -45.03 -40.70 37.54
CA HIS A 3 -43.68 -40.14 37.52
C HIS A 3 -43.28 -39.91 36.07
N LEU A 4 -43.12 -38.64 35.69
CA LEU A 4 -42.53 -38.25 34.43
C LEU A 4 -41.00 -38.35 34.59
N LEU A 5 -40.39 -39.37 34.00
CA LEU A 5 -38.94 -39.44 33.84
C LEU A 5 -38.58 -38.58 32.62
N LEU A 6 -37.98 -37.41 32.87
CA LEU A 6 -37.38 -36.59 31.81
C LEU A 6 -36.04 -37.24 31.45
N PHE A 7 -35.91 -37.75 30.23
CA PHE A 7 -34.61 -38.05 29.65
C PHE A 7 -34.00 -36.72 29.21
N ALA A 8 -32.85 -36.35 29.77
CA ALA A 8 -32.01 -35.33 29.17
C ALA A 8 -31.45 -35.93 27.88
N VAL A 9 -31.72 -35.31 26.74
CA VAL A 9 -31.01 -35.60 25.49
C VAL A 9 -29.67 -34.88 25.63
N GLU A 10 -28.59 -35.63 25.78
CA GLU A 10 -27.24 -35.10 25.63
C GLU A 10 -27.01 -34.88 24.14
N ILE A 11 -26.69 -33.64 23.77
CA ILE A 11 -26.32 -33.29 22.40
C ILE A 11 -24.85 -33.69 22.26
N ILE A 12 -24.56 -34.50 21.25
CA ILE A 12 -23.21 -34.95 20.91
C ILE A 12 -22.78 -34.14 19.69
N GLU A 13 -21.94 -33.14 19.90
CA GLU A 13 -21.44 -32.25 18.85
C GLU A 13 -20.06 -31.69 19.24
N PRO A 14 -19.19 -31.39 18.26
CA PRO A 14 -17.94 -30.68 18.53
C PRO A 14 -18.22 -29.22 18.86
N ASP A 15 -17.35 -28.61 19.66
CA ASP A 15 -17.41 -27.20 20.01
C ASP A 15 -15.99 -26.64 20.08
N ILE A 16 -15.56 -25.94 19.02
CA ILE A 16 -14.22 -25.35 18.95
C ILE A 16 -14.24 -23.96 19.58
N VAL A 17 -13.53 -23.81 20.70
CA VAL A 17 -13.24 -22.51 21.28
C VAL A 17 -12.02 -21.92 20.59
N LEU A 18 -12.23 -20.87 19.79
CA LEU A 18 -11.18 -20.10 19.15
C LEU A 18 -10.88 -18.83 19.96
N THR A 19 -9.61 -18.61 20.27
CA THR A 19 -9.12 -17.40 20.94
C THR A 19 -8.08 -16.71 20.09
N LYS A 20 -8.01 -15.39 20.22
CA LYS A 20 -6.98 -14.60 19.56
C LYS A 20 -6.58 -13.42 20.41
N ILE A 21 -5.32 -13.40 20.79
CA ILE A 21 -4.70 -12.31 21.55
C ILE A 21 -3.51 -11.75 20.78
N VAL A 22 -2.98 -10.64 21.29
CA VAL A 22 -1.81 -9.96 20.74
C VAL A 22 -0.82 -9.76 21.88
N GLU A 23 0.41 -10.26 21.68
CA GLU A 23 1.49 -10.21 22.65
C GLU A 23 2.65 -9.32 22.16
N ASP A 24 3.42 -8.75 23.09
CA ASP A 24 4.75 -8.19 22.79
C ASP A 24 5.81 -9.30 22.67
N ASP A 25 7.06 -8.93 22.37
CA ASP A 25 8.20 -9.86 22.29
C ASP A 25 8.54 -10.56 23.61
N MET A 26 8.02 -10.07 24.73
CA MET A 26 8.19 -10.67 26.05
C MET A 26 7.06 -11.63 26.40
N GLY A 27 6.07 -11.81 25.51
CA GLY A 27 4.90 -12.66 25.71
C GLY A 27 3.82 -12.04 26.60
N ASN A 28 3.84 -10.71 26.82
CA ASN A 28 2.77 -10.05 27.57
C ASN A 28 1.62 -9.70 26.63
N ASN A 29 0.39 -9.98 27.03
CA ASN A 29 -0.79 -9.55 26.28
C ASN A 29 -0.89 -8.00 26.27
N VAL A 30 -0.78 -7.43 25.07
CA VAL A 30 -0.85 -5.98 24.80
C VAL A 30 -2.18 -5.57 24.16
N GLY A 31 -3.19 -6.44 24.15
CA GLY A 31 -4.52 -6.13 23.63
C GLY A 31 -5.15 -4.91 24.32
N ASN A 32 -5.80 -4.07 23.51
CA ASN A 32 -6.40 -2.77 23.83
C ASN A 32 -5.41 -1.71 24.32
N GLN A 33 -4.11 -1.92 24.14
CA GLN A 33 -3.07 -0.96 24.46
C GLN A 33 -2.60 -0.21 23.23
N THR A 34 -1.96 0.93 23.48
CA THR A 34 -1.30 1.71 22.44
C THR A 34 0.06 1.10 22.08
N VAL A 35 0.37 1.08 20.79
CA VAL A 35 1.63 0.56 20.23
C VAL A 35 2.28 1.62 19.34
N GLY A 36 3.60 1.58 19.22
CA GLY A 36 4.38 2.50 18.38
C GLY A 36 4.70 1.93 16.99
N LEU A 37 5.14 2.79 16.08
CA LEU A 37 5.66 2.39 14.77
C LEU A 37 6.86 1.45 14.91
N GLY A 38 6.94 0.41 14.08
CA GLY A 38 8.02 -0.58 14.12
C GLY A 38 8.03 -1.48 15.36
N GLN A 39 7.02 -1.39 16.24
CA GLN A 39 6.90 -2.28 17.39
C GLN A 39 6.50 -3.68 16.92
N ALA A 40 7.19 -4.70 17.41
CA ALA A 40 6.83 -6.08 17.18
C ALA A 40 5.53 -6.46 17.93
N LEU A 41 4.66 -7.18 17.26
CA LEU A 41 3.39 -7.72 17.75
C LEU A 41 3.26 -9.18 17.33
N ASN A 42 2.85 -10.02 18.27
CA ASN A 42 2.65 -11.45 18.05
C ASN A 42 1.17 -11.79 18.18
N TYR A 43 0.48 -12.11 17.09
CA TYR A 43 -0.87 -12.66 17.19
C TYR A 43 -0.80 -14.11 17.61
N VAL A 44 -1.42 -14.44 18.74
CA VAL A 44 -1.50 -15.80 19.26
C VAL A 44 -2.93 -16.29 19.10
N ILE A 45 -3.11 -17.29 18.24
CA ILE A 45 -4.40 -17.94 17.99
C ILE A 45 -4.40 -19.26 18.76
N GLY A 46 -5.25 -19.35 19.79
CA GLY A 46 -5.45 -20.56 20.57
C GLY A 46 -6.71 -21.29 20.12
N PHE A 47 -6.68 -22.61 19.99
CA PHE A 47 -7.87 -23.42 19.68
C PHE A 47 -7.94 -24.66 20.57
N GLN A 48 -9.16 -25.09 20.89
CA GLN A 48 -9.45 -26.32 21.61
C GLN A 48 -10.87 -26.80 21.30
N ASN A 49 -11.06 -28.11 21.17
CA ASN A 49 -12.39 -28.72 21.18
C ASN A 49 -12.88 -28.93 22.63
N THR A 50 -13.86 -28.14 23.05
CA THR A 50 -14.54 -28.27 24.36
C THR A 50 -15.84 -29.05 24.29
N GLY A 51 -16.22 -29.49 23.08
CA GLY A 51 -17.38 -30.34 22.84
C GLY A 51 -17.19 -31.76 23.35
N ASN A 52 -18.24 -32.57 23.19
CA ASN A 52 -18.24 -33.99 23.58
C ASN A 52 -18.16 -34.93 22.37
N GLU A 53 -17.74 -34.42 21.22
CA GLU A 53 -17.51 -35.14 19.97
C GLU A 53 -16.24 -34.64 19.27
N ASP A 54 -15.65 -35.44 18.38
CA ASP A 54 -14.49 -35.05 17.57
C ASP A 54 -14.90 -34.08 16.45
N ALA A 55 -14.06 -33.07 16.22
CA ALA A 55 -14.19 -32.18 15.06
C ALA A 55 -13.34 -32.69 13.89
N VAL A 56 -13.76 -32.40 12.67
CA VAL A 56 -13.03 -32.74 11.45
C VAL A 56 -13.04 -31.59 10.45
N ASN A 57 -12.11 -31.63 9.48
CA ASN A 57 -12.01 -30.62 8.41
C ASN A 57 -11.86 -29.20 8.97
N PHE A 58 -11.17 -29.05 10.10
CA PHE A 58 -11.04 -27.77 10.77
C PHE A 58 -10.08 -26.83 10.02
N THR A 59 -10.58 -25.63 9.74
CA THR A 59 -9.81 -24.53 9.16
C THR A 59 -9.97 -23.25 9.97
N ILE A 60 -8.91 -22.45 10.01
CA ILE A 60 -8.90 -21.12 10.60
C ILE A 60 -8.62 -20.12 9.48
N ARG A 61 -9.53 -19.18 9.26
CA ARG A 61 -9.40 -18.07 8.31
C ARG A 61 -9.08 -16.78 9.05
N ASP A 62 -8.14 -16.01 8.54
CA ASP A 62 -7.68 -14.77 9.17
C ASP A 62 -7.29 -13.73 8.10
N ILE A 63 -7.74 -12.49 8.26
CA ILE A 63 -7.38 -11.39 7.36
C ILE A 63 -6.44 -10.47 8.13
N LEU A 64 -5.16 -10.51 7.79
CA LEU A 64 -4.14 -9.77 8.52
C LEU A 64 -4.28 -8.25 8.29
N PRO A 65 -4.19 -7.43 9.34
CA PRO A 65 -4.41 -5.99 9.25
C PRO A 65 -3.44 -5.30 8.29
N VAL A 66 -3.85 -4.25 7.58
CA VAL A 66 -2.96 -3.54 6.63
C VAL A 66 -1.79 -2.81 7.30
N ASN A 67 -1.93 -2.47 8.58
CA ASN A 67 -1.01 -1.67 9.38
C ASN A 67 0.09 -2.48 10.09
N ILE A 68 0.24 -3.76 9.72
CA ILE A 68 1.37 -4.59 10.12
C ILE A 68 2.16 -5.08 8.90
N VAL A 69 3.43 -5.34 9.11
CA VAL A 69 4.34 -6.04 8.21
C VAL A 69 4.34 -7.51 8.62
N PHE A 70 4.12 -8.39 7.65
CA PHE A 70 4.13 -9.83 7.82
C PHE A 70 4.93 -10.47 6.67
N ASN A 71 6.03 -11.13 7.02
CA ASN A 71 6.94 -11.78 6.09
C ASN A 71 6.61 -13.27 5.97
N TYR A 72 5.68 -13.58 5.07
CA TYR A 72 5.32 -14.96 4.80
C TYR A 72 6.44 -15.74 4.08
N PRO A 73 6.76 -16.99 4.48
CA PRO A 73 6.22 -17.75 5.62
C PRO A 73 7.10 -17.68 6.88
N ALA A 74 8.12 -16.82 6.90
CA ALA A 74 9.14 -16.78 7.95
C ALA A 74 8.55 -16.47 9.33
N ASP A 75 7.52 -15.62 9.35
CA ASP A 75 6.92 -15.11 10.59
C ASP A 75 5.77 -16.00 11.11
N LEU A 76 5.69 -17.26 10.66
CA LEU A 76 4.71 -18.23 11.13
C LEU A 76 5.36 -19.28 12.02
N VAL A 77 4.84 -19.41 13.24
CA VAL A 77 5.18 -20.51 14.15
C VAL A 77 3.96 -21.40 14.30
N LEU A 78 4.02 -22.58 13.67
CA LEU A 78 2.92 -23.55 13.62
C LEU A 78 3.26 -24.80 14.43
N PRO A 79 2.33 -25.32 15.25
CA PRO A 79 2.52 -26.59 15.92
C PRO A 79 2.42 -27.75 14.91
N PRO A 80 3.00 -28.93 15.20
CA PRO A 80 2.91 -30.09 14.32
C PRO A 80 1.45 -30.49 14.04
N GLY A 81 1.08 -30.61 12.76
CA GLY A 81 -0.30 -30.91 12.34
C GLY A 81 -1.10 -29.68 11.89
N VAL A 82 -0.52 -28.49 12.00
CA VAL A 82 -1.07 -27.27 11.40
C VAL A 82 -0.30 -26.94 10.13
N THR A 83 -1.02 -26.62 9.06
CA THR A 83 -0.44 -26.26 7.77
C THR A 83 -1.13 -25.04 7.17
N VAL A 84 -0.44 -24.30 6.30
CA VAL A 84 -1.03 -23.21 5.54
C VAL A 84 -1.73 -23.80 4.31
N ALA A 85 -3.05 -23.67 4.24
CA ALA A 85 -3.83 -24.06 3.07
C ALA A 85 -3.69 -23.02 1.95
N SER A 86 -3.72 -21.73 2.30
CA SER A 86 -3.48 -20.63 1.37
C SER A 86 -3.05 -19.35 2.09
N TYR A 87 -2.28 -18.51 1.40
CA TYR A 87 -2.05 -17.12 1.77
C TYR A 87 -2.09 -16.26 0.50
N ASP A 88 -2.93 -15.23 0.49
CA ASP A 88 -3.01 -14.24 -0.58
C ASP A 88 -2.46 -12.89 -0.06
N PRO A 89 -1.30 -12.42 -0.55
CA PRO A 89 -0.71 -11.17 -0.10
C PRO A 89 -1.51 -9.92 -0.51
N ALA A 90 -2.37 -10.01 -1.55
CA ALA A 90 -3.16 -8.86 -2.00
C ALA A 90 -4.37 -8.63 -1.08
N THR A 91 -5.05 -9.69 -0.67
CA THR A 91 -6.18 -9.64 0.28
C THR A 91 -5.73 -9.76 1.73
N ARG A 92 -4.46 -10.15 1.96
CA ARG A 92 -3.87 -10.47 3.27
C ARG A 92 -4.61 -11.59 4.01
N GLU A 93 -5.33 -12.43 3.28
CA GLU A 93 -6.05 -13.57 3.84
C GLU A 93 -5.12 -14.78 3.97
N ILE A 94 -5.07 -15.37 5.15
CA ILE A 94 -4.43 -16.66 5.43
C ILE A 94 -5.49 -17.68 5.87
N ILE A 95 -5.41 -18.88 5.31
CA ILE A 95 -6.22 -20.02 5.71
C ILE A 95 -5.28 -21.11 6.21
N LEU A 96 -5.50 -21.53 7.45
CA LEU A 96 -4.77 -22.60 8.11
C LEU A 96 -5.64 -23.86 8.16
N SER A 97 -5.05 -25.01 7.87
CA SER A 97 -5.69 -26.32 8.01
C SER A 97 -5.11 -27.04 9.22
N ILE A 98 -6.01 -27.55 10.05
CA ILE A 98 -5.69 -28.23 11.31
C ILE A 98 -5.98 -29.71 11.13
N ALA A 99 -5.00 -30.56 11.44
CA ALA A 99 -5.19 -32.01 11.38
C ALA A 99 -6.21 -32.47 12.43
N ASP A 100 -7.07 -33.43 12.05
CA ASP A 100 -8.19 -33.89 12.88
C ASP A 100 -7.74 -34.40 14.27
N TYR A 101 -6.54 -35.00 14.39
CA TYR A 101 -5.99 -35.49 15.66
C TYR A 101 -5.63 -34.40 16.68
N LEU A 102 -5.76 -33.12 16.33
CA LEU A 102 -5.56 -31.98 17.22
C LEU A 102 -6.89 -31.42 17.77
N VAL A 103 -8.02 -31.97 17.32
CA VAL A 103 -9.37 -31.51 17.68
C VAL A 103 -10.29 -32.68 18.03
N GLU A 104 -9.73 -33.76 18.55
CA GLU A 104 -10.47 -34.86 19.17
C GLU A 104 -11.03 -34.41 20.54
N GLN A 105 -12.05 -35.13 21.01
CA GLN A 105 -12.63 -34.86 22.32
C GLN A 105 -11.55 -34.97 23.42
N GLY A 106 -11.37 -33.88 24.18
CA GLY A 106 -10.47 -33.85 25.34
C GLY A 106 -9.02 -33.49 25.00
N ASP A 107 -8.73 -33.13 23.76
CA ASP A 107 -7.43 -32.57 23.37
C ASP A 107 -7.11 -31.27 24.13
N PRO A 108 -5.82 -30.97 24.35
CA PRO A 108 -5.40 -29.74 25.01
C PRO A 108 -5.60 -28.52 24.10
N VAL A 109 -5.38 -27.34 24.66
CA VAL A 109 -5.27 -26.11 23.85
C VAL A 109 -3.97 -26.15 23.05
N TYR A 110 -4.04 -25.80 21.78
CA TYR A 110 -2.89 -25.58 20.90
C TYR A 110 -2.82 -24.12 20.48
N GLU A 111 -1.61 -23.63 20.21
CA GLU A 111 -1.34 -22.25 19.81
C GLU A 111 -0.66 -22.16 18.45
N ILE A 112 -1.09 -21.19 17.67
CA ILE A 112 -0.44 -20.73 16.44
C ILE A 112 0.04 -19.31 16.69
N ARG A 113 1.27 -18.98 16.26
CA ARG A 113 1.80 -17.61 16.35
C ARG A 113 2.05 -17.03 14.97
N ILE A 114 1.58 -15.80 14.77
CA ILE A 114 1.86 -14.96 13.61
C ILE A 114 2.66 -13.76 14.14
N GLU A 115 3.95 -13.77 13.87
CA GLU A 115 4.88 -12.70 14.26
C GLU A 115 4.74 -11.55 13.25
N THR A 116 4.71 -10.31 13.72
CA THR A 116 4.44 -9.16 12.87
C THR A 116 5.12 -7.90 13.43
N ASP A 117 5.37 -6.91 12.59
CA ASP A 117 5.80 -5.59 13.03
C ASP A 117 4.75 -4.54 12.68
N VAL A 118 4.50 -3.57 13.55
CA VAL A 118 3.78 -2.37 13.15
C VAL A 118 4.56 -1.66 12.04
N VAL A 119 3.87 -1.16 11.02
CA VAL A 119 4.52 -0.39 9.94
C VAL A 119 5.39 0.75 10.50
N VAL A 120 6.52 1.01 9.84
CA VAL A 120 7.52 2.00 10.32
C VAL A 120 7.27 3.42 9.79
N SER A 121 6.33 3.60 8.85
CA SER A 121 6.07 4.89 8.20
C SER A 121 4.59 5.22 8.18
N CYS A 122 4.29 6.47 8.53
CA CYS A 122 2.94 7.04 8.49
C CYS A 122 2.34 7.00 7.07
N SER A 123 3.16 7.05 6.01
CA SER A 123 2.66 6.96 4.63
C SER A 123 1.92 5.65 4.33
N LEU A 124 2.14 4.61 5.13
CA LEU A 124 1.43 3.33 5.05
C LEU A 124 0.14 3.30 5.90
N LEU A 125 -0.16 4.40 6.60
CA LEU A 125 -1.31 4.58 7.51
C LEU A 125 -2.22 5.71 7.02
N VAL A 126 -2.32 5.90 5.70
CA VAL A 126 -3.08 7.02 5.11
C VAL A 126 -4.57 6.73 4.99
N ASP A 127 -4.99 5.47 5.01
CA ASP A 127 -6.40 5.09 4.89
C ASP A 127 -7.15 5.23 6.22
N ILE A 128 -8.48 5.39 6.14
CA ILE A 128 -9.33 5.51 7.31
C ILE A 128 -9.13 4.33 8.27
N CYS A 129 -9.11 4.62 9.58
CA CYS A 129 -8.99 3.63 10.65
C CYS A 129 -7.69 2.80 10.62
N SER A 130 -6.71 3.14 9.79
CA SER A 130 -5.38 2.52 9.78
C SER A 130 -4.63 2.72 11.10
N ASN A 131 -5.03 3.70 11.91
CA ASN A 131 -4.55 3.92 13.27
C ASN A 131 -5.05 2.88 14.30
N THR A 132 -5.96 1.98 13.89
CA THR A 132 -6.46 0.88 14.72
C THR A 132 -6.05 -0.45 14.11
N ILE A 133 -5.33 -1.27 14.87
CA ILE A 133 -4.86 -2.58 14.47
C ILE A 133 -5.85 -3.62 15.00
N ASN A 134 -6.83 -3.99 14.18
CA ASN A 134 -7.87 -4.95 14.56
C ASN A 134 -7.64 -6.27 13.86
N ASN A 135 -7.55 -7.36 14.62
CA ASN A 135 -7.37 -8.68 14.04
C ASN A 135 -8.34 -9.71 14.65
N GLN A 136 -9.01 -10.47 13.79
CA GLN A 136 -9.98 -11.50 14.18
C GLN A 136 -9.84 -12.72 13.28
N ALA A 137 -9.73 -13.90 13.88
CA ALA A 137 -9.73 -15.17 13.16
C ALA A 137 -11.10 -15.83 13.23
N PHE A 138 -11.38 -16.74 12.30
CA PHE A 138 -12.68 -17.39 12.16
C PHE A 138 -12.48 -18.90 11.95
N ALA A 139 -13.23 -19.71 12.69
CA ALA A 139 -13.19 -21.17 12.66
C ALA A 139 -14.28 -21.75 11.75
N THR A 140 -13.92 -22.77 10.97
CA THR A 140 -14.87 -23.58 10.21
C THR A 140 -14.52 -25.06 10.40
N TYR A 141 -15.46 -25.87 10.89
CA TYR A 141 -15.24 -27.29 11.21
C TYR A 141 -16.55 -28.09 11.06
N GLY A 142 -16.41 -29.40 10.89
CA GLY A 142 -17.53 -30.35 10.84
C GLY A 142 -17.49 -31.36 11.98
N SER A 143 -18.57 -32.12 12.11
CA SER A 143 -18.69 -33.27 13.02
C SER A 143 -18.17 -34.55 12.36
N ALA A 144 -17.49 -35.40 13.14
CA ALA A 144 -17.04 -36.71 12.70
C ALA A 144 -18.20 -37.72 12.52
N LEU A 145 -19.27 -37.56 13.31
CA LEU A 145 -20.42 -38.46 13.36
C LEU A 145 -21.60 -37.99 12.48
N ASP A 146 -21.75 -36.68 12.28
CA ASP A 146 -22.76 -36.07 11.40
C ASP A 146 -22.12 -35.18 10.32
N PRO A 147 -21.90 -35.71 9.10
CA PRO A 147 -21.33 -34.93 8.00
C PRO A 147 -22.17 -33.72 7.56
N SER A 148 -23.42 -33.58 8.01
CA SER A 148 -24.27 -32.43 7.73
C SER A 148 -24.12 -31.29 8.74
N PHE A 149 -23.51 -31.56 9.89
CA PHE A 149 -23.17 -30.55 10.89
C PHE A 149 -21.88 -29.84 10.48
N ILE A 150 -21.99 -28.55 10.18
CA ILE A 150 -20.89 -27.67 9.82
C ILE A 150 -21.07 -26.36 10.55
N ILE A 151 -20.07 -25.97 11.32
CA ILE A 151 -19.90 -24.61 11.82
C ILE A 151 -19.00 -23.87 10.84
N SER A 152 -19.39 -22.64 10.48
CA SER A 152 -18.69 -21.82 9.50
C SER A 152 -18.50 -20.41 10.02
N ASP A 153 -17.29 -19.88 9.85
CA ASP A 153 -16.88 -18.53 10.25
C ASP A 153 -17.23 -18.18 11.71
N ASP A 154 -17.00 -19.12 12.64
CA ASP A 154 -17.20 -18.86 14.08
C ASP A 154 -16.03 -18.01 14.64
N PRO A 155 -16.30 -16.80 15.18
CA PRO A 155 -15.25 -15.84 15.47
C PRO A 155 -14.36 -16.21 16.67
N SER A 156 -13.10 -15.81 16.61
CA SER A 156 -12.18 -15.84 17.76
C SER A 156 -12.54 -14.79 18.82
N TYR A 157 -12.14 -15.02 20.07
CA TYR A 157 -12.31 -14.07 21.18
C TYR A 157 -10.99 -13.72 21.89
N SER A 158 -10.83 -12.47 22.34
CA SER A 158 -9.58 -12.01 22.98
C SER A 158 -9.52 -12.25 24.49
N THR A 159 -10.68 -12.44 25.15
CA THR A 159 -10.77 -12.91 26.54
C THR A 159 -12.06 -13.69 26.75
N ASN A 160 -12.00 -14.83 27.44
CA ASN A 160 -13.18 -15.65 27.77
C ASN A 160 -13.62 -15.49 29.24
N THR A 161 -13.54 -14.28 29.79
CA THR A 161 -13.84 -14.02 31.21
C THR A 161 -15.22 -13.37 31.36
N GLY A 162 -16.26 -14.20 31.52
CA GLY A 162 -17.56 -13.81 32.09
C GLY A 162 -18.34 -12.71 31.36
N CYS A 163 -19.22 -13.11 30.43
CA CYS A 163 -20.29 -12.31 29.81
C CYS A 163 -19.88 -11.02 29.06
N LEU A 164 -18.61 -10.60 29.14
CA LEU A 164 -18.03 -9.51 28.37
C LEU A 164 -17.13 -10.12 27.28
N ILE A 165 -17.77 -10.54 26.20
CA ILE A 165 -17.09 -11.11 25.04
C ILE A 165 -16.56 -9.94 24.20
N ILE A 166 -15.24 -9.74 24.17
CA ILE A 166 -14.59 -8.81 23.25
C ILE A 166 -14.16 -9.63 22.03
N PRO A 167 -14.79 -9.43 20.86
CA PRO A 167 -14.61 -10.31 19.72
C PRO A 167 -13.24 -10.17 19.04
N GLN A 168 -12.43 -9.16 19.35
CA GLN A 168 -11.25 -8.84 18.55
C GLN A 168 -10.03 -8.51 19.42
N ALA A 169 -8.84 -8.93 18.95
CA ALA A 169 -7.58 -8.38 19.43
C ALA A 169 -7.38 -7.03 18.73
N THR A 170 -7.47 -5.95 19.51
CA THR A 170 -7.40 -4.58 19.01
C THR A 170 -6.23 -3.87 19.65
N ASN A 171 -5.34 -3.27 18.87
CA ASN A 171 -4.37 -2.29 19.33
C ASN A 171 -4.66 -0.92 18.72
N PHE A 172 -4.18 0.13 19.37
CA PHE A 172 -4.26 1.49 18.86
C PHE A 172 -2.85 2.00 18.59
N LEU A 173 -2.63 2.72 17.50
CA LEU A 173 -1.36 3.40 17.29
C LEU A 173 -1.32 4.64 18.17
N ALA A 174 -0.36 4.70 19.09
CA ALA A 174 -0.12 5.91 19.87
C ALA A 174 0.54 6.98 18.99
N ASP A 175 0.18 8.23 19.26
CA ASP A 175 1.01 9.39 18.90
C ASP A 175 1.21 9.60 17.39
N LEU A 176 0.11 9.62 16.63
CA LEU A 176 0.13 10.08 15.24
C LEU A 176 0.21 11.62 15.12
N ASP A 177 0.28 12.34 16.23
CA ASP A 177 0.37 13.81 16.23
C ASP A 177 1.71 14.30 15.61
N ASP A 178 2.76 13.47 15.66
CA ASP A 178 4.05 13.71 15.00
C ASP A 178 4.12 13.11 13.58
N CYS A 179 3.06 12.43 13.10
CA CYS A 179 3.03 11.87 11.75
C CYS A 179 2.73 12.96 10.72
N VAL A 180 3.76 13.34 9.95
CA VAL A 180 3.56 14.10 8.71
C VAL A 180 3.39 13.11 7.55
N PHE A 181 2.19 13.04 6.98
CA PHE A 181 1.89 12.17 5.85
C PHE A 181 2.32 12.84 4.53
N THR A 182 3.63 12.95 4.30
CA THR A 182 4.18 13.60 3.09
C THR A 182 4.31 12.61 1.92
N GLN A 183 3.82 13.01 0.75
CA GLN A 183 3.98 12.32 -0.54
C GLN A 183 4.71 13.23 -1.54
N ASN A 184 5.68 12.67 -2.26
CA ASN A 184 6.38 13.39 -3.32
C ASN A 184 5.82 12.96 -4.67
N GLU A 185 5.35 13.93 -5.43
CA GLU A 185 4.62 13.74 -6.67
C GLU A 185 5.33 14.47 -7.82
N ILE A 186 5.37 13.84 -8.99
CA ILE A 186 6.02 14.41 -10.18
C ILE A 186 4.98 14.81 -11.21
N LEU A 187 4.91 16.11 -11.51
CA LEU A 187 4.06 16.65 -12.56
C LEU A 187 4.69 16.38 -13.93
N CYS A 188 4.26 15.29 -14.56
CA CYS A 188 4.61 14.92 -15.93
C CYS A 188 3.53 15.40 -16.91
N GLY A 189 3.72 16.56 -17.54
CA GLY A 189 2.80 17.09 -18.54
C GLY A 189 1.96 18.28 -18.06
N ALA A 190 0.74 18.41 -18.57
CA ALA A 190 -0.13 19.57 -18.31
C ALA A 190 -0.86 19.51 -16.95
N SER A 191 -1.04 18.32 -16.40
CA SER A 191 -1.74 18.08 -15.15
C SER A 191 -1.34 16.75 -14.51
N LEU A 192 -1.49 16.64 -13.20
CA LEU A 192 -1.31 15.44 -12.40
C LEU A 192 -2.53 15.26 -11.49
N ASP A 193 -3.02 14.02 -11.37
CA ASP A 193 -4.04 13.69 -10.38
C ASP A 193 -3.34 13.23 -9.09
N ILE A 194 -3.62 13.92 -7.98
CA ILE A 194 -3.15 13.53 -6.64
C ILE A 194 -4.33 13.01 -5.82
N THR A 195 -4.12 11.92 -5.09
CA THR A 195 -5.19 11.18 -4.40
C THR A 195 -4.86 11.03 -2.91
N ALA A 196 -5.78 11.49 -2.06
CA ALA A 196 -5.72 11.31 -0.62
C ALA A 196 -6.05 9.86 -0.21
N GLY A 197 -5.73 9.51 1.04
CA GLY A 197 -6.09 8.24 1.64
C GLY A 197 -7.59 7.94 1.53
N SER A 198 -7.96 6.67 1.52
CA SER A 198 -9.30 6.22 1.19
C SER A 198 -10.19 6.02 2.43
N GLY A 199 -11.51 6.00 2.20
CA GLY A 199 -12.51 5.61 3.19
C GLY A 199 -12.98 6.70 4.15
N TYR A 200 -12.44 7.92 4.08
CA TYR A 200 -12.88 9.06 4.91
C TYR A 200 -14.29 9.55 4.58
N ASP A 201 -14.97 10.11 5.59
CA ASP A 201 -16.32 10.67 5.45
C ASP A 201 -16.33 11.93 4.57
N SER A 202 -15.26 12.74 4.60
CA SER A 202 -15.10 13.89 3.72
C SER A 202 -13.65 14.29 3.49
N TYR A 203 -13.43 14.99 2.38
CA TYR A 203 -12.13 15.50 1.95
C TYR A 203 -12.20 17.01 1.74
N SER A 204 -11.12 17.71 2.05
CA SER A 204 -10.92 19.12 1.71
C SER A 204 -9.47 19.35 1.33
N TRP A 205 -9.23 20.00 0.19
CA TRP A 205 -7.90 20.28 -0.31
C TRP A 205 -7.55 21.76 -0.21
N SER A 206 -6.30 22.10 0.05
CA SER A 206 -5.80 23.47 0.02
C SER A 206 -4.36 23.57 -0.45
N THR A 207 -3.94 24.72 -0.95
CA THR A 207 -2.52 25.07 -1.17
C THR A 207 -1.88 25.71 0.08
N SER A 208 -2.62 25.77 1.19
CA SER A 208 -2.17 26.34 2.46
C SER A 208 -2.37 25.34 3.59
N PRO A 209 -1.44 25.24 4.57
CA PRO A 209 -1.61 24.42 5.76
C PRO A 209 -2.76 24.90 6.66
N SER A 210 -3.33 26.08 6.39
CA SER A 210 -4.54 26.56 7.07
C SER A 210 -5.84 25.91 6.56
N GLY A 211 -5.79 25.07 5.53
CA GLY A 211 -6.97 24.50 4.87
C GLY A 211 -7.79 25.52 4.07
N THR A 212 -7.26 26.72 3.85
CA THR A 212 -7.96 27.83 3.19
C THR A 212 -7.03 28.55 2.19
N PRO A 213 -7.44 28.77 0.93
CA PRO A 213 -8.74 28.45 0.34
C PRO A 213 -8.92 26.95 0.06
N VAL A 214 -10.17 26.50 0.01
CA VAL A 214 -10.52 25.13 -0.41
C VAL A 214 -10.46 25.06 -1.94
N ILE A 215 -9.66 24.14 -2.47
CA ILE A 215 -9.44 23.96 -3.92
C ILE A 215 -10.10 22.67 -4.46
N GLY A 216 -10.62 21.82 -3.59
CA GLY A 216 -11.30 20.58 -3.95
C GLY A 216 -11.87 19.87 -2.73
N THR A 217 -12.85 18.98 -2.95
CA THR A 217 -13.57 18.27 -1.87
C THR A 217 -13.76 16.77 -2.17
N THR A 218 -13.13 16.28 -3.22
CA THR A 218 -13.11 14.86 -3.62
C THR A 218 -11.83 14.21 -3.10
N GLN A 219 -11.80 12.88 -3.02
CA GLN A 219 -10.59 12.14 -2.63
C GLN A 219 -9.41 12.45 -3.57
N THR A 220 -9.68 12.62 -4.86
CA THR A 220 -8.69 12.97 -5.88
C THR A 220 -8.93 14.37 -6.39
N ILE A 221 -7.86 15.15 -6.59
CA ILE A 221 -7.90 16.42 -7.31
C ILE A 221 -6.87 16.43 -8.43
N THR A 222 -7.15 17.18 -9.49
CA THR A 222 -6.21 17.44 -10.58
C THR A 222 -5.47 18.75 -10.33
N VAL A 223 -4.14 18.69 -10.30
CA VAL A 223 -3.24 19.84 -10.15
C VAL A 223 -2.46 20.10 -11.43
N THR A 224 -2.18 21.35 -11.73
CA THR A 224 -1.51 21.77 -12.98
C THR A 224 -0.22 22.54 -12.75
N SER A 225 0.16 22.74 -11.50
CA SER A 225 1.33 23.52 -11.11
C SER A 225 2.12 22.77 -10.03
N PRO A 226 3.45 22.88 -10.01
CA PRO A 226 4.24 22.45 -8.87
C PRO A 226 3.91 23.30 -7.64
N GLY A 227 4.07 22.72 -6.46
CA GLY A 227 3.75 23.35 -5.18
C GLY A 227 3.39 22.31 -4.12
N THR A 228 3.11 22.80 -2.92
CA THR A 228 2.63 21.96 -1.82
C THR A 228 1.11 22.01 -1.73
N TYR A 229 0.49 20.85 -1.63
CA TYR A 229 -0.95 20.67 -1.48
C TYR A 229 -1.24 19.91 -0.19
N TYR A 230 -2.28 20.32 0.53
CA TYR A 230 -2.70 19.77 1.80
C TYR A 230 -4.07 19.12 1.64
N ALA A 231 -4.21 17.86 2.04
CA ALA A 231 -5.48 17.14 2.10
C ALA A 231 -5.91 16.96 3.56
N PHE A 232 -7.08 17.48 3.89
CA PHE A 232 -7.71 17.37 5.21
C PHE A 232 -8.77 16.29 5.13
N ASN A 233 -8.47 15.12 5.66
CA ASN A 233 -9.29 13.93 5.57
C ASN A 233 -10.07 13.77 6.88
N THR A 234 -11.38 13.96 6.84
CA THR A 234 -12.21 13.94 8.05
C THR A 234 -12.88 12.58 8.22
N ALA A 235 -12.71 11.98 9.39
CA ALA A 235 -13.36 10.75 9.81
C ALA A 235 -14.22 10.98 11.06
N LEU A 236 -15.34 10.27 11.17
CA LEU A 236 -16.13 10.17 12.38
C LEU A 236 -15.52 9.15 13.35
N ALA A 237 -15.71 9.39 14.65
CA ALA A 237 -15.29 8.46 15.70
C ALA A 237 -15.90 7.06 15.47
N PRO A 238 -15.15 5.97 15.72
CA PRO A 238 -13.89 5.90 16.47
C PRO A 238 -12.61 6.18 15.66
N CYS A 239 -12.71 6.39 14.35
CA CYS A 239 -11.54 6.63 13.50
C CYS A 239 -11.10 8.09 13.57
N GLN A 240 -9.82 8.35 13.31
CA GLN A 240 -9.24 9.68 13.44
C GLN A 240 -9.09 10.36 12.08
N SER A 241 -9.29 11.67 12.07
CA SER A 241 -9.02 12.52 10.92
C SER A 241 -7.52 12.73 10.77
N ILE A 242 -7.02 12.87 9.54
CA ILE A 242 -5.59 13.11 9.27
C ILE A 242 -5.40 14.28 8.30
N GLU A 243 -4.20 14.85 8.31
CA GLU A 243 -3.74 15.82 7.32
C GLU A 243 -2.59 15.22 6.51
N GLN A 244 -2.68 15.28 5.18
CA GLN A 244 -1.62 14.81 4.28
C GLN A 244 -1.01 15.98 3.50
N GLU A 245 0.30 15.89 3.26
CA GLU A 245 1.05 16.86 2.48
C GLU A 245 1.51 16.23 1.16
N PHE A 246 1.27 16.89 0.05
CA PHE A 246 1.71 16.47 -1.28
C PHE A 246 2.65 17.53 -1.83
N ILE A 247 3.92 17.16 -2.02
CA ILE A 247 4.94 18.00 -2.64
C ILE A 247 4.99 17.65 -4.11
N VAL A 248 4.35 18.48 -4.93
CA VAL A 248 4.33 18.33 -6.38
C VAL A 248 5.51 19.10 -6.96
N SER A 249 6.40 18.39 -7.64
CA SER A 249 7.57 18.97 -8.30
C SER A 249 7.54 18.62 -9.79
N ASN A 250 8.19 19.45 -10.60
CA ASN A 250 8.40 19.11 -12.01
C ASN A 250 9.50 18.05 -12.10
N PHE A 251 9.43 17.25 -13.16
CA PHE A 251 10.50 16.33 -13.51
C PHE A 251 11.84 17.08 -13.66
N GLY A 252 12.88 16.60 -12.98
CA GLY A 252 14.24 17.13 -13.08
C GLY A 252 14.44 18.47 -12.34
N ASN A 253 15.04 18.42 -11.15
CA ASN A 253 15.75 19.57 -10.57
C ASN A 253 17.00 19.98 -11.37
N THR A 254 17.25 19.37 -12.52
CA THR A 254 18.18 19.88 -13.53
C THR A 254 17.50 21.03 -14.28
N VAL A 255 17.69 22.25 -13.77
CA VAL A 255 17.33 23.50 -14.46
C VAL A 255 17.97 23.61 -15.86
N ASN A 256 18.92 22.74 -16.18
CA ASN A 256 19.67 22.75 -17.43
C ASN A 256 19.29 21.54 -18.29
N ASN A 257 18.98 21.81 -19.57
CA ASN A 257 18.76 20.82 -20.61
C ASN A 257 19.89 19.74 -20.60
N PRO A 258 19.58 18.43 -20.54
CA PRO A 258 20.57 17.36 -20.40
C PRO A 258 21.52 17.23 -21.60
N VAL A 259 21.22 17.89 -22.72
CA VAL A 259 22.09 17.97 -23.90
C VAL A 259 23.20 19.03 -23.74
N ILE A 260 23.03 20.03 -22.86
CA ILE A 260 23.99 21.13 -22.65
C ILE A 260 25.43 20.66 -22.41
N PRO A 261 25.71 19.65 -21.57
CA PRO A 261 27.08 19.17 -21.34
C PRO A 261 27.80 18.63 -22.58
N TYR A 262 27.05 18.29 -23.64
CA TYR A 262 27.56 17.73 -24.88
C TYR A 262 27.63 18.76 -26.02
N ALA A 263 27.23 20.01 -25.77
CA ALA A 263 27.20 21.07 -26.77
C ALA A 263 28.58 21.69 -27.01
N ASP A 264 28.90 21.97 -28.27
CA ASP A 264 30.07 22.76 -28.66
C ASP A 264 29.84 24.25 -28.40
N GLU A 265 28.59 24.69 -28.56
CA GLU A 265 28.15 26.05 -28.29
C GLU A 265 26.77 26.02 -27.63
N VAL A 266 26.53 26.91 -26.67
CA VAL A 266 25.20 27.10 -26.08
C VAL A 266 24.80 28.56 -26.30
N VAL A 267 23.78 28.78 -27.11
CA VAL A 267 23.20 30.10 -27.35
C VAL A 267 21.96 30.31 -26.49
N THR A 268 21.56 31.56 -26.28
CA THR A 268 20.37 31.90 -25.46
C THR A 268 19.37 32.65 -26.33
N CYS A 269 18.17 32.09 -26.46
CA CYS A 269 17.10 32.67 -27.26
C CYS A 269 16.67 34.02 -26.68
N PRO A 270 16.77 35.13 -27.42
CA PRO A 270 16.39 36.46 -26.92
C PRO A 270 14.90 36.63 -26.62
N ASN A 271 14.05 35.74 -27.12
CA ASN A 271 12.59 35.85 -26.98
C ASN A 271 12.09 35.36 -25.61
N ASP A 272 12.68 34.27 -25.10
CA ASP A 272 12.20 33.58 -23.89
C ASP A 272 13.31 33.22 -22.89
N GLY A 273 14.58 33.49 -23.22
CA GLY A 273 15.73 33.22 -22.36
C GLY A 273 16.15 31.74 -22.29
N LYS A 274 15.55 30.86 -23.11
CA LYS A 274 15.92 29.45 -23.15
C LYS A 274 17.31 29.24 -23.74
N GLN A 275 18.03 28.24 -23.24
CA GLN A 275 19.34 27.84 -23.77
C GLN A 275 19.17 26.78 -24.86
N LEU A 276 19.80 27.01 -26.01
CA LEU A 276 19.82 26.11 -27.15
C LEU A 276 21.25 25.53 -27.30
N PRO A 277 21.46 24.22 -27.06
CA PRO A 277 22.73 23.56 -27.29
C PRO A 277 22.94 23.23 -28.78
N ASN A 278 24.05 23.70 -29.34
CA ASN A 278 24.52 23.38 -30.70
C ASN A 278 25.61 22.30 -30.62
N ILE A 279 25.46 21.23 -31.41
CA ILE A 279 26.46 20.17 -31.58
C ILE A 279 26.89 20.15 -33.05
N TYR A 280 28.20 20.35 -33.30
CA TYR A 280 28.76 20.44 -34.65
C TYR A 280 29.53 19.17 -35.03
N LEU A 281 28.89 18.33 -35.84
CA LEU A 281 29.51 17.10 -36.35
C LEU A 281 30.41 17.40 -37.57
N CYS A 282 31.72 17.22 -37.43
CA CYS A 282 32.74 17.60 -38.41
C CYS A 282 33.29 16.39 -39.19
N GLY A 283 32.42 15.52 -39.70
CA GLY A 283 32.82 14.39 -40.54
C GLY A 283 31.66 13.50 -40.99
N ALA A 284 31.81 12.79 -42.11
CA ALA A 284 30.76 11.94 -42.69
C ALA A 284 30.33 10.75 -41.79
N ASN A 285 31.12 10.43 -40.75
CA ASN A 285 30.84 9.39 -39.76
C ASN A 285 30.95 9.92 -38.33
N ASP A 286 30.90 11.25 -38.15
CA ASP A 286 31.00 11.84 -36.83
C ASP A 286 29.65 11.74 -36.10
N SER A 287 29.68 11.47 -34.81
CA SER A 287 28.49 11.22 -34.00
C SER A 287 28.76 11.53 -32.53
N THR A 288 27.77 12.11 -31.86
CA THR A 288 27.80 12.36 -30.42
C THR A 288 26.80 11.45 -29.72
N PHE A 289 27.26 10.75 -28.70
CA PHE A 289 26.40 10.00 -27.79
C PHE A 289 26.00 10.91 -26.63
N ILE A 290 24.72 10.94 -26.27
CA ILE A 290 24.19 11.80 -25.20
C ILE A 290 23.59 10.89 -24.13
N GLU A 291 24.26 10.81 -22.98
CA GLU A 291 23.69 10.19 -21.78
C GLU A 291 22.90 11.26 -21.02
N THR A 292 21.58 11.10 -20.94
CA THR A 292 20.73 12.12 -20.31
C THR A 292 20.72 12.01 -18.78
N GLY A 293 21.04 10.83 -18.26
CA GLY A 293 20.92 10.52 -16.84
C GLY A 293 19.46 10.44 -16.36
N ILE A 294 18.48 10.38 -17.28
CA ILE A 294 17.08 10.24 -16.94
C ILE A 294 16.76 8.76 -16.65
N SER A 295 16.49 8.44 -15.38
CA SER A 295 16.26 7.06 -14.92
C SER A 295 14.80 6.69 -14.66
N ASP A 296 13.92 7.68 -14.53
CA ASP A 296 12.56 7.57 -14.01
C ASP A 296 11.47 8.03 -15.00
N ALA A 297 11.84 8.32 -16.26
CA ALA A 297 10.86 8.56 -17.32
C ALA A 297 10.21 7.25 -17.78
N SER A 298 8.89 7.26 -17.92
CA SER A 298 8.12 6.13 -18.49
C SER A 298 8.45 5.89 -19.97
N SER A 299 8.79 6.96 -20.69
CA SER A 299 9.28 6.89 -22.08
C SER A 299 10.04 8.15 -22.46
N ILE A 300 11.13 7.98 -23.22
CA ILE A 300 11.84 9.05 -23.90
C ILE A 300 11.86 8.76 -25.39
N ILE A 301 11.50 9.77 -26.19
CA ILE A 301 11.49 9.74 -27.64
C ILE A 301 12.40 10.85 -28.14
N TRP A 302 13.29 10.50 -29.05
CA TRP A 302 14.17 11.45 -29.73
C TRP A 302 13.64 11.69 -31.13
N GLU A 303 13.52 12.96 -31.50
CA GLU A 303 12.97 13.36 -32.78
C GLU A 303 13.90 14.31 -33.53
N GLN A 304 13.88 14.22 -34.86
CA GLN A 304 14.55 15.14 -35.76
C GLN A 304 13.50 16.02 -36.44
N LEU A 305 13.67 17.33 -36.35
CA LEU A 305 12.82 18.30 -37.03
C LEU A 305 12.99 18.20 -38.56
N ASP A 306 11.89 18.07 -39.30
CA ASP A 306 11.88 18.29 -40.74
C ASP A 306 11.74 19.80 -41.01
N GLU A 307 12.86 20.46 -41.31
CA GLU A 307 12.90 21.91 -41.58
C GLU A 307 12.05 22.35 -42.78
N SER A 308 11.64 21.42 -43.66
CA SER A 308 10.77 21.73 -44.79
C SER A 308 9.27 21.71 -44.45
N SER A 309 8.92 21.19 -43.28
CA SER A 309 7.53 20.96 -42.87
C SER A 309 6.79 22.20 -42.36
N CYS A 310 7.51 23.23 -41.95
CA CYS A 310 6.96 24.43 -41.31
C CYS A 310 7.81 25.66 -41.59
N THR A 311 7.37 26.82 -41.10
CA THR A 311 8.15 28.06 -41.27
C THR A 311 9.37 28.04 -40.36
N ALA A 312 10.54 28.36 -40.91
CA ALA A 312 11.77 28.45 -40.13
C ALA A 312 11.70 29.60 -39.10
N VAL A 313 12.33 29.39 -37.95
CA VAL A 313 12.46 30.42 -36.91
C VAL A 313 13.34 31.55 -37.45
N VAL A 314 12.90 32.80 -37.25
CA VAL A 314 13.60 33.98 -37.77
C VAL A 314 14.94 34.20 -37.06
N ASN A 315 15.03 33.82 -35.78
CA ASN A 315 16.24 33.89 -34.99
C ASN A 315 16.88 32.50 -34.88
N SER A 316 18.11 32.37 -35.37
CA SER A 316 18.89 31.12 -35.31
C SER A 316 19.25 30.70 -33.87
N ASP A 317 19.18 31.62 -32.92
CA ASP A 317 19.50 31.34 -31.51
C ASP A 317 18.29 30.73 -30.75
N CYS A 318 17.18 30.49 -31.45
CA CYS A 318 15.93 30.00 -30.89
C CYS A 318 15.52 28.68 -31.55
N ALA A 319 15.15 27.72 -30.70
CA ALA A 319 14.52 26.46 -31.05
C ALA A 319 13.23 26.66 -31.89
N ASN A 320 12.98 25.77 -32.86
CA ASN A 320 11.67 25.67 -33.50
C ASN A 320 10.72 24.81 -32.67
N GLU A 321 9.90 25.48 -31.86
CA GLU A 321 8.91 24.85 -30.99
C GLU A 321 7.49 24.85 -31.59
N ASP A 322 7.33 25.15 -32.88
CA ASP A 322 6.00 25.15 -33.52
C ASP A 322 5.44 23.72 -33.58
N ASN A 323 4.21 23.55 -33.09
CA ASN A 323 3.49 22.27 -33.05
C ASN A 323 3.00 21.82 -34.43
N THR A 324 3.08 22.68 -35.45
CA THR A 324 2.75 22.35 -36.84
C THR A 324 3.92 21.73 -37.59
N CYS A 325 5.13 21.80 -37.05
CA CYS A 325 6.30 21.14 -37.63
C CYS A 325 6.24 19.62 -37.48
N VAL A 326 6.64 18.92 -38.53
CA VAL A 326 6.84 17.47 -38.49
C VAL A 326 8.15 17.17 -37.78
N ARG A 327 8.06 16.36 -36.73
CA ARG A 327 9.20 15.78 -36.01
C ARG A 327 9.23 14.29 -36.30
N ASN A 328 10.31 13.82 -36.91
CA ASN A 328 10.49 12.42 -37.26
C ASN A 328 11.23 11.73 -36.12
N GLN A 329 10.62 10.72 -35.52
CA GLN A 329 11.28 9.92 -34.49
C GLN A 329 12.54 9.24 -35.03
N VAL A 330 13.67 9.48 -34.37
CA VAL A 330 14.98 8.90 -34.71
C VAL A 330 15.52 7.96 -33.64
N GLY A 331 14.92 7.94 -32.45
CA GLY A 331 15.31 7.04 -31.36
C GLY A 331 14.28 6.93 -30.24
N THR A 332 14.46 5.91 -29.42
CA THR A 332 13.76 5.72 -28.13
C THR A 332 14.76 5.27 -27.08
N GLY A 333 14.44 5.57 -25.82
CA GLY A 333 15.29 5.22 -24.67
C GLY A 333 15.93 6.44 -24.04
N ALA A 334 16.48 6.24 -22.84
CA ALA A 334 17.00 7.33 -22.02
C ALA A 334 18.14 8.10 -22.69
N ASP A 335 18.97 7.42 -23.47
CA ASP A 335 20.15 7.99 -24.10
C ASP A 335 19.95 8.16 -25.61
N PHE A 336 20.57 9.18 -26.19
CA PHE A 336 20.54 9.38 -27.63
C PHE A 336 21.60 8.50 -28.31
N PRO A 337 21.22 7.59 -29.22
CA PRO A 337 22.18 6.76 -29.93
C PRO A 337 23.05 7.61 -30.90
N PRO A 338 24.30 7.20 -31.19
CA PRO A 338 25.15 7.93 -32.13
C PRO A 338 24.59 7.82 -33.56
N ILE A 339 24.06 8.91 -34.11
CA ILE A 339 23.57 8.98 -35.50
C ILE A 339 24.40 10.02 -36.30
N PRO A 340 24.78 9.76 -37.56
CA PRO A 340 25.45 10.75 -38.41
C PRO A 340 24.49 11.87 -38.82
N GLN A 341 24.87 13.12 -38.51
CA GLN A 341 24.21 14.39 -38.89
C GLN A 341 22.70 14.50 -38.68
N ALA A 342 22.31 15.24 -37.64
CA ALA A 342 20.99 15.82 -37.51
C ALA A 342 21.06 17.12 -36.70
N ASN A 343 20.35 18.15 -37.15
CA ASN A 343 20.06 19.34 -36.34
C ASN A 343 19.00 18.92 -35.33
N PHE A 344 19.34 18.98 -34.04
CA PHE A 344 18.41 18.68 -32.95
C PHE A 344 17.96 19.98 -32.30
N VAL A 345 16.67 20.03 -31.98
CA VAL A 345 16.03 21.08 -31.19
C VAL A 345 15.39 20.41 -30.00
#